data_AF-A0AAU3R237-F1
#
_entry.id   AF-A0AAU3R237-F1
#
_cell.length_a   1.000
_cell.length_b   1.000
_cell.length_c   1.000
_cell.angle_alpha   90.00
_cell.angle_beta   90.00
_cell.angle_gamma   90.00
#
_symmetry.space_group_name_H-M   'P 1'
#
loop_
_entity.id
_entity.type
_entity.pdbx_description
1 polymer ?
#
loop_
_entity_poly.entity_id
_entity_poly.type
_entity_poly.pdbx_seq_one_letter_code
_entity_poly.pdbx_strand_id
1 'polypeptide(L)'
;MSDNVDPRENDRLERLRALLSGTHEQEHAGLALGRGAYGNTLMGAMLHGADRMRQGHEPTGLEKLLLDAVGSVLSEEEIKAWGGVYREVADAGQPTVLPRMFARRSAEEGYSIEDLKRDLPDLVADAMSMSNTQIVDPRTPDREVNDPAFLAAMREAKFGITAFAAVDDRMIPDAAGLEGSEQAPQDGGLDRDGRSGPFYVRVLADSFYVHRAVGDAGASRDEIFWTAAGGGSGTHRFRSEEFGAVSKGDTRTFSAGNNILFQGWTSGDYLGVNIVCWEKDDEITPWTEALNKALNDAMNTLNRTLALDDFVTGVLPLWVTIAVQVANMFISVMIHFLNMSDISCQRTIGMGRYELAMLSQGGTATWKFDGDGHHDLRVRWSGPKIPFAEGFLRASIRTGTAWQPPAKLPFRTITTPALAVHGDRLHALFLRPSDQVVMWTSMDSSGTWSPAEPLGGTRAGTPPP
;
A
#
# COMPACT_ATOMS: atom_id res chain seq x y z
N MET A 1 47.86 7.42 -6.10
CA MET A 1 46.68 8.10 -6.66
C MET A 1 45.69 8.10 -5.53
N SER A 2 45.52 9.25 -4.87
CA SER A 2 44.66 9.40 -3.70
C SER A 2 43.23 9.54 -4.18
N ASP A 3 42.39 8.56 -3.85
CA ASP A 3 40.95 8.58 -4.04
C ASP A 3 40.37 9.77 -3.27
N ASN A 4 40.00 10.83 -3.99
CA ASN A 4 39.19 11.91 -3.47
C ASN A 4 37.74 11.41 -3.44
N VAL A 5 37.39 10.64 -2.41
CA VAL A 5 36.00 10.35 -2.07
C VAL A 5 35.32 11.66 -1.70
N ASP A 6 34.14 11.93 -2.27
CA ASP A 6 33.33 13.11 -1.91
C ASP A 6 33.10 13.11 -0.39
N PRO A 7 33.39 14.20 0.35
CA PRO A 7 33.13 14.29 1.78
C PRO A 7 31.71 13.82 2.17
N ARG A 8 30.72 14.04 1.30
CA ARG A 8 29.35 13.58 1.51
C ARG A 8 29.22 12.06 1.46
N GLU A 9 29.97 11.37 0.60
CA GLU A 9 29.95 9.91 0.47
C GLU A 9 30.48 9.22 1.72
N ASN A 10 31.61 9.70 2.26
CA ASN A 10 32.15 9.18 3.52
C ASN A 10 31.15 9.33 4.68
N ASP A 11 30.46 10.46 4.76
CA ASP A 11 29.42 10.66 5.77
C ASP A 11 28.26 9.65 5.62
N ARG A 12 27.86 9.31 4.38
CA ARG A 12 26.82 8.28 4.14
C ARG A 12 27.30 6.89 4.57
N LEU A 13 28.55 6.54 4.28
CA LEU A 13 29.13 5.25 4.67
C LEU A 13 29.23 5.10 6.19
N GLU A 14 29.64 6.16 6.90
CA GLU A 14 29.67 6.15 8.37
C GLU A 14 28.27 6.04 8.98
N ARG A 15 27.28 6.76 8.43
CA ARG A 15 25.88 6.61 8.88
C ARG A 15 25.33 5.21 8.62
N LEU A 16 25.64 4.62 7.46
CA LEU A 16 25.30 3.23 7.17
C LEU A 16 25.95 2.27 8.18
N ARG A 17 27.24 2.44 8.46
CA ARG A 17 27.95 1.63 9.46
C ARG A 17 27.31 1.78 10.85
N ALA A 18 26.96 3.00 11.25
CA ALA A 18 26.34 3.28 12.55
C ALA A 18 24.94 2.64 12.66
N LEU A 19 24.13 2.72 11.60
CA LEU A 19 22.83 2.08 11.51
C LEU A 19 22.94 0.55 11.65
N LEU A 20 23.82 -0.06 10.85
CA LEU A 20 23.96 -1.52 10.81
C LEU A 20 24.57 -2.08 12.12
N SER A 21 25.51 -1.36 12.73
CA SER A 21 26.15 -1.76 14.00
C SER A 21 25.31 -1.40 15.24
N GLY A 22 24.28 -0.56 15.11
CA GLY A 22 23.48 -0.07 16.23
C GLY A 22 24.21 0.91 17.15
N THR A 23 25.28 1.56 16.68
CA THR A 23 26.09 2.52 17.46
C THR A 23 25.54 3.95 17.45
N HIS A 24 24.51 4.23 16.66
CA HIS A 24 23.83 5.53 16.68
C HIS A 24 22.88 5.63 17.89
N GLU A 25 23.17 6.55 18.83
CA GLU A 25 22.34 6.86 19.99
C GLU A 25 20.95 7.38 19.58
N GLN A 26 19.94 6.62 20.00
CA GLN A 26 18.60 6.94 20.53
C GLN A 26 17.65 8.00 19.94
N GLU A 27 18.01 8.96 19.09
CA GLU A 27 17.00 9.96 18.66
C GLU A 27 16.23 9.61 17.38
N HIS A 28 16.85 8.95 16.39
CA HIS A 28 16.21 8.66 15.08
C HIS A 28 16.23 7.18 14.65
N ALA A 29 17.08 6.34 15.26
CA ALA A 29 17.29 4.94 14.83
C ALA A 29 16.18 3.97 15.29
N GLY A 30 15.31 4.38 16.21
CA GLY A 30 14.14 3.58 16.65
C GLY A 30 12.90 3.70 15.74
N LEU A 31 12.93 4.61 14.75
CA LEU A 31 11.75 5.24 14.14
C LEU A 31 11.37 4.72 12.73
N ALA A 32 11.94 3.61 12.24
CA ALA A 32 11.55 3.14 10.89
C ALA A 32 11.77 1.64 10.62
N LEU A 33 12.46 0.94 11.50
CA LEU A 33 13.05 -0.34 11.15
C LEU A 33 12.12 -1.44 11.66
N GLY A 34 11.45 -2.11 10.71
CA GLY A 34 10.44 -3.13 10.97
C GLY A 34 10.85 -4.02 12.14
N ARG A 35 10.11 -3.91 13.24
CA ARG A 35 10.30 -4.74 14.44
C ARG A 35 9.74 -6.13 14.13
N GLY A 36 10.56 -6.96 13.49
CA GLY A 36 10.24 -8.32 13.07
C GLY A 36 11.49 -9.03 12.58
N ALA A 37 11.49 -10.35 12.58
CA ALA A 37 12.67 -11.12 12.15
C ALA A 37 13.00 -10.89 10.66
N TYR A 38 12.05 -10.37 9.87
CA TYR A 38 12.12 -10.17 8.42
C TYR A 38 11.86 -8.71 7.98
N GLY A 39 11.76 -7.76 8.93
CA GLY A 39 11.28 -6.40 8.70
C GLY A 39 12.02 -5.58 7.62
N ASN A 40 13.28 -5.89 7.32
CA ASN A 40 14.11 -5.17 6.35
C ASN A 40 14.73 -6.09 5.28
N THR A 41 13.94 -7.07 4.82
CA THR A 41 14.39 -8.08 3.85
C THR A 41 14.83 -7.48 2.52
N LEU A 42 14.09 -6.51 1.96
CA LEU A 42 14.52 -5.87 0.69
C LEU A 42 15.79 -5.03 0.88
N MET A 43 15.94 -4.34 2.01
CA MET A 43 17.19 -3.61 2.30
C MET A 43 18.38 -4.58 2.47
N GLY A 44 18.16 -5.72 3.14
CA GLY A 44 19.16 -6.79 3.27
C GLY A 44 19.55 -7.36 1.91
N ALA A 45 18.59 -7.64 1.04
CA ALA A 45 18.84 -8.12 -0.32
C ALA A 45 19.63 -7.10 -1.16
N MET A 46 19.30 -5.81 -1.07
CA MET A 46 20.05 -4.76 -1.74
C MET A 46 21.50 -4.69 -1.27
N LEU A 47 21.75 -4.60 0.04
CA LEU A 47 23.10 -4.51 0.61
C LEU A 47 23.93 -5.78 0.34
N HIS A 48 23.29 -6.95 0.38
CA HIS A 48 23.89 -8.21 0.01
C HIS A 48 24.28 -8.25 -1.48
N GLY A 49 23.36 -7.85 -2.37
CA GLY A 49 23.63 -7.73 -3.80
C GLY A 49 24.78 -6.76 -4.11
N ALA A 50 24.87 -5.66 -3.36
CA ALA A 50 25.97 -4.71 -3.48
C ALA A 50 27.33 -5.32 -3.11
N ASP A 51 27.38 -6.14 -2.05
CA ASP A 51 28.58 -6.88 -1.65
C ASP A 51 28.97 -7.95 -2.68
N ARG A 52 27.98 -8.65 -3.25
CA ARG A 52 28.20 -9.57 -4.39
C ARG A 52 28.85 -8.86 -5.56
N MET A 53 28.28 -7.72 -5.97
CA MET A 53 28.80 -6.90 -7.06
C MET A 53 30.22 -6.40 -6.79
N ARG A 54 30.53 -6.02 -5.55
CA ARG A 54 31.88 -5.64 -5.09
C ARG A 54 32.88 -6.81 -5.22
N GLN A 55 32.44 -8.03 -4.97
CA GLN A 55 33.25 -9.25 -5.05
C GLN A 55 33.29 -9.87 -6.46
N GLY A 56 32.66 -9.23 -7.46
CA GLY A 56 32.64 -9.69 -8.84
C GLY A 56 31.61 -10.79 -9.14
N HIS A 57 30.66 -11.02 -8.24
CA HIS A 57 29.52 -11.91 -8.47
C HIS A 57 28.34 -11.14 -9.09
N GLU A 58 27.66 -11.79 -10.03
CA GLU A 58 26.43 -11.27 -10.63
C GLU A 58 25.29 -11.24 -9.58
N PRO A 59 24.58 -10.11 -9.40
CA PRO A 59 23.38 -10.04 -8.58
C PRO A 59 22.26 -10.92 -9.13
N THR A 60 21.38 -11.43 -8.27
CA THR A 60 20.14 -12.09 -8.71
C THR A 60 19.19 -11.10 -9.39
N GLY A 61 18.11 -11.60 -10.02
CA GLY A 61 17.07 -10.72 -10.56
C GLY A 61 16.42 -9.79 -9.53
N LEU A 62 16.28 -10.24 -8.28
CA LEU A 62 15.74 -9.41 -7.19
C LEU A 62 16.77 -8.37 -6.72
N GLU A 63 18.00 -8.81 -6.46
CA GLU A 63 19.09 -7.92 -6.05
C GLU A 63 19.32 -6.84 -7.10
N LYS A 64 19.40 -7.22 -8.38
CA LYS A 64 19.54 -6.28 -9.49
C LYS A 64 18.40 -5.27 -9.56
N LEU A 65 17.15 -5.71 -9.39
CA LEU A 65 15.99 -4.80 -9.37
C LEU A 65 16.13 -3.70 -8.30
N LEU A 66 16.64 -4.06 -7.12
CA LEU A 66 16.84 -3.13 -6.01
C LEU A 66 18.08 -2.25 -6.20
N LEU A 67 19.17 -2.83 -6.72
CA LEU A 67 20.40 -2.10 -7.04
C LEU A 67 20.19 -1.09 -8.17
N ASP A 68 19.44 -1.44 -9.21
CA ASP A 68 19.06 -0.53 -10.29
C ASP A 68 18.22 0.64 -9.74
N ALA A 69 17.40 0.40 -8.71
CA ALA A 69 16.60 1.44 -8.09
C ALA A 69 17.47 2.47 -7.35
N VAL A 70 18.42 2.02 -6.52
CA VAL A 70 19.36 2.95 -5.85
C VAL A 70 20.44 3.48 -6.80
N GLY A 71 20.79 2.75 -7.86
CA GLY A 71 21.69 3.19 -8.93
C GLY A 71 21.12 4.29 -9.81
N SER A 72 19.82 4.58 -9.70
CA SER A 72 19.24 5.79 -10.30
C SER A 72 19.77 7.08 -9.67
N VAL A 73 20.41 6.97 -8.51
CA VAL A 73 20.79 8.10 -7.67
C VAL A 73 22.18 7.98 -7.01
N LEU A 74 22.73 6.78 -6.90
CA LEU A 74 24.09 6.51 -6.41
C LEU A 74 24.98 6.00 -7.56
N SER A 75 26.29 6.25 -7.47
CA SER A 75 27.26 5.65 -8.39
C SER A 75 27.43 4.16 -8.10
N GLU A 76 27.93 3.42 -9.10
CA GLU A 76 28.24 2.00 -8.93
C GLU A 76 29.35 1.79 -7.87
N GLU A 77 30.33 2.70 -7.83
CA GLU A 77 31.40 2.71 -6.84
C GLU A 77 30.86 2.85 -5.42
N GLU A 78 29.94 3.80 -5.20
CA GLU A 78 29.34 4.01 -3.89
C GLU A 78 28.46 2.83 -3.48
N ILE A 79 27.69 2.25 -4.41
CA ILE A 79 26.93 1.03 -4.14
C ILE A 79 27.85 -0.10 -3.69
N LYS A 80 28.99 -0.33 -4.36
CA LYS A 80 29.98 -1.32 -3.92
C LYS A 80 30.52 -1.00 -2.53
N ALA A 81 30.76 0.28 -2.22
CA ALA A 81 31.21 0.70 -0.89
C ALA A 81 30.16 0.38 0.19
N TRP A 82 28.86 0.57 -0.09
CA TRP A 82 27.77 0.17 0.82
C TRP A 82 27.78 -1.34 1.07
N GLY A 83 28.01 -2.15 0.04
CA GLY A 83 28.19 -3.60 0.16
C GLY A 83 29.38 -3.96 1.06
N GLY A 84 30.48 -3.21 0.96
CA GLY A 84 31.64 -3.36 1.83
C GLY A 84 31.33 -3.09 3.30
N VAL A 85 30.61 -2.01 3.62
CA VAL A 85 30.18 -1.68 4.99
C VAL A 85 29.24 -2.74 5.55
N TYR A 86 28.29 -3.22 4.74
CA TYR A 86 27.42 -4.32 5.17
C TYR A 86 28.22 -5.57 5.51
N ARG A 87 29.20 -5.95 4.69
CA ARG A 87 30.05 -7.12 4.94
C ARG A 87 30.88 -6.95 6.20
N GLU A 88 31.50 -5.78 6.39
CA GLU A 88 32.28 -5.43 7.58
C GLU A 88 31.45 -5.67 8.87
N VAL A 89 30.22 -5.18 8.91
CA VAL A 89 29.34 -5.35 10.07
C VAL A 89 28.86 -6.80 10.22
N ALA A 90 28.52 -7.47 9.12
CA ALA A 90 28.09 -8.87 9.13
C ALA A 90 29.19 -9.82 9.63
N ASP A 91 30.45 -9.56 9.27
CA ASP A 91 31.60 -10.34 9.72
C ASP A 91 31.91 -10.10 11.20
N ALA A 92 31.62 -8.90 11.72
CA ALA A 92 31.73 -8.56 13.13
C ALA A 92 30.59 -9.13 13.98
N GLY A 93 29.43 -9.44 13.39
CA GLY A 93 28.28 -9.99 14.09
C GLY A 93 26.96 -9.85 13.32
N GLN A 94 25.83 -10.00 14.02
CA GLN A 94 24.51 -9.80 13.42
C GLN A 94 24.26 -8.29 13.23
N PRO A 95 24.03 -7.80 11.98
CA PRO A 95 23.59 -6.41 11.78
C PRO A 95 22.25 -6.18 12.48
N THR A 96 22.16 -5.08 13.24
CA THR A 96 21.03 -4.77 14.14
C THR A 96 19.69 -4.69 13.41
N VAL A 97 19.72 -4.17 12.19
CA VAL A 97 18.52 -3.75 11.45
C VAL A 97 18.18 -4.72 10.31
N LEU A 98 19.03 -5.69 10.01
CA LEU A 98 18.82 -6.64 8.92
C LEU A 98 18.38 -8.01 9.45
N PRO A 99 17.54 -8.75 8.71
CA PRO A 99 17.17 -10.12 9.04
C PRO A 99 18.39 -11.02 9.23
N ARG A 100 18.29 -12.00 10.15
CA ARG A 100 19.41 -12.92 10.49
C ARG A 100 19.97 -13.69 9.31
N MET A 101 19.10 -14.00 8.34
CA MET A 101 19.48 -14.67 7.10
C MET A 101 20.59 -13.93 6.33
N PHE A 102 20.66 -12.60 6.41
CA PHE A 102 21.68 -11.82 5.71
C PHE A 102 23.00 -11.74 6.46
N ALA A 103 23.05 -11.98 7.78
CA ALA A 103 24.32 -11.95 8.51
C ALA A 103 25.26 -13.10 8.09
N ARG A 104 24.70 -14.24 7.66
CA ARG A 104 25.45 -15.47 7.40
C ARG A 104 25.51 -15.86 5.92
N ARG A 105 24.80 -15.13 5.06
CA ARG A 105 24.75 -15.44 3.62
C ARG A 105 26.07 -15.06 2.97
N SER A 106 26.62 -16.00 2.20
CA SER A 106 27.88 -15.80 1.48
C SER A 106 27.64 -14.98 0.21
N ALA A 107 28.67 -14.28 -0.26
CA ALA A 107 28.60 -13.56 -1.53
C ALA A 107 28.46 -14.50 -2.75
N GLU A 108 28.59 -15.82 -2.60
CA GLU A 108 28.30 -16.79 -3.66
C GLU A 108 26.79 -17.10 -3.77
N GLU A 109 26.04 -16.98 -2.67
CA GLU A 109 24.62 -17.32 -2.56
C GLU A 109 23.69 -16.10 -2.64
N GLY A 110 23.26 -15.73 -3.85
CA GLY A 110 22.40 -14.55 -4.05
C GLY A 110 20.97 -14.73 -3.54
N TYR A 111 20.32 -13.64 -3.12
CA TYR A 111 18.93 -13.64 -2.66
C TYR A 111 17.95 -13.39 -3.80
N SER A 112 17.21 -14.40 -4.24
CA SER A 112 16.37 -14.33 -5.45
C SER A 112 14.89 -14.03 -5.16
N ILE A 113 14.09 -13.91 -6.22
CA ILE A 113 12.62 -13.80 -6.11
C ILE A 113 12.02 -15.09 -5.50
N GLU A 114 12.62 -16.25 -5.78
CA GLU A 114 12.24 -17.54 -5.21
C GLU A 114 12.52 -17.61 -3.71
N ASP A 115 13.66 -17.08 -3.26
CA ASP A 115 13.93 -16.92 -1.83
C ASP A 115 12.88 -16.00 -1.19
N LEU A 116 12.61 -14.84 -1.80
CA LEU A 116 11.57 -13.93 -1.34
C LEU A 116 10.22 -14.64 -1.21
N LYS A 117 9.81 -15.42 -2.23
CA LYS A 117 8.56 -16.21 -2.23
C LYS A 117 8.48 -17.18 -1.05
N ARG A 118 9.59 -17.85 -0.72
CA ARG A 118 9.67 -18.77 0.42
C ARG A 118 9.48 -18.05 1.74
N ASP A 119 10.00 -16.83 1.85
CA ASP A 119 9.99 -16.05 3.09
C ASP A 119 8.72 -15.17 3.24
N LEU A 120 7.85 -15.14 2.21
CA LEU A 120 6.60 -14.36 2.23
C LEU A 120 5.68 -14.63 3.41
N PRO A 121 5.43 -15.88 3.86
CA PRO A 121 4.54 -16.13 4.99
C PRO A 121 4.99 -15.41 6.26
N ASP A 122 6.30 -15.43 6.56
CA ASP A 122 6.86 -14.76 7.73
C ASP A 122 6.87 -13.24 7.56
N LEU A 123 7.18 -12.77 6.35
CA LEU A 123 7.08 -11.35 6.00
C LEU A 123 5.66 -10.80 6.17
N VAL A 124 4.64 -11.59 5.80
CA VAL A 124 3.23 -11.24 5.98
C VAL A 124 2.87 -11.18 7.46
N ALA A 125 3.29 -12.18 8.25
CA ALA A 125 3.06 -12.17 9.68
C ALA A 125 3.68 -10.94 10.36
N ASP A 126 4.93 -10.61 10.01
CA ASP A 126 5.61 -9.41 10.52
C ASP A 126 4.85 -8.13 10.11
N ALA A 127 4.53 -7.96 8.82
CA ALA A 127 3.82 -6.79 8.32
C ALA A 127 2.43 -6.59 8.96
N MET A 128 1.66 -7.68 9.12
CA MET A 128 0.33 -7.62 9.74
C MET A 128 0.38 -7.38 11.26
N SER A 129 1.53 -7.61 11.90
CA SER A 129 1.72 -7.29 13.33
C SER A 129 2.02 -5.81 13.59
N MET A 130 2.36 -5.05 12.55
CA MET A 130 2.73 -3.65 12.68
C MET A 130 1.52 -2.74 12.89
N SER A 131 1.55 -1.92 13.95
CA SER A 131 0.44 -1.03 14.29
C SER A 131 0.23 0.12 13.28
N ASN A 132 1.21 0.44 12.44
CA ASN A 132 1.08 1.41 11.34
C ASN A 132 0.66 0.77 10.01
N THR A 133 0.16 -0.48 10.05
CA THR A 133 -0.31 -1.23 8.89
C THR A 133 -1.71 -1.77 9.14
N GLN A 134 -2.60 -1.66 8.16
CA GLN A 134 -3.98 -2.13 8.29
C GLN A 134 -4.62 -2.54 6.97
N ILE A 135 -5.53 -3.50 7.05
CA ILE A 135 -6.46 -3.87 5.99
C ILE A 135 -7.87 -3.53 6.48
N VAL A 136 -8.56 -2.68 5.75
CA VAL A 136 -9.89 -2.19 6.12
C VAL A 136 -10.91 -2.71 5.12
N ASP A 137 -11.96 -3.36 5.61
CA ASP A 137 -13.09 -3.72 4.76
C ASP A 137 -13.90 -2.46 4.42
N PRO A 138 -13.96 -2.05 3.14
CA PRO A 138 -14.67 -0.85 2.76
C PRO A 138 -16.20 -1.00 2.90
N ARG A 139 -16.71 -2.23 3.10
CA ARG A 139 -18.14 -2.51 3.31
C ARG A 139 -18.58 -2.27 4.76
N THR A 140 -17.65 -2.15 5.71
CA THR A 140 -17.96 -1.96 7.13
C THR A 140 -18.40 -0.51 7.38
N PRO A 141 -19.63 -0.28 7.89
CA PRO A 141 -20.07 1.05 8.33
C PRO A 141 -19.19 1.57 9.47
N ASP A 142 -19.00 2.89 9.54
CA ASP A 142 -18.23 3.57 10.61
C ASP A 142 -16.79 3.04 10.82
N ARG A 143 -16.21 2.42 9.78
CA ARG A 143 -14.84 1.89 9.80
C ARG A 143 -13.84 2.95 10.29
N GLU A 144 -13.08 2.59 11.32
CA GLU A 144 -12.03 3.45 11.86
C GLU A 144 -10.75 3.24 11.05
N VAL A 145 -10.50 4.14 10.08
CA VAL A 145 -9.32 4.09 9.20
C VAL A 145 -8.10 4.76 9.83
N ASN A 146 -8.30 5.56 10.87
CA ASN A 146 -7.22 6.34 11.47
C ASN A 146 -7.39 6.36 12.99
N ASP A 147 -7.47 5.18 13.58
CA ASP A 147 -7.54 5.07 15.03
C ASP A 147 -6.28 5.66 15.68
N PRO A 148 -6.34 6.06 16.97
CA PRO A 148 -5.21 6.70 17.63
C PRO A 148 -3.93 5.86 17.69
N ALA A 149 -4.03 4.52 17.75
CA ALA A 149 -2.85 3.65 17.79
C ALA A 149 -2.18 3.59 16.42
N PHE A 150 -2.96 3.49 15.34
CA PHE A 150 -2.43 3.57 13.97
C PHE A 150 -1.73 4.90 13.70
N LEU A 151 -2.33 6.04 14.11
CA LEU A 151 -1.72 7.36 13.94
C LEU A 151 -0.45 7.53 14.79
N ALA A 152 -0.45 7.02 16.03
CA ALA A 152 0.75 7.06 16.87
C ALA A 152 1.89 6.21 16.30
N ALA A 153 1.57 5.02 15.78
CA ALA A 153 2.54 4.15 15.13
C ALA A 153 3.03 4.73 13.80
N MET A 154 2.16 5.38 13.03
CA MET A 154 2.55 6.11 11.82
C MET A 154 3.53 7.25 12.16
N ARG A 155 3.28 7.95 13.28
CA ARG A 155 4.16 9.02 13.75
C ARG A 155 5.53 8.50 14.10
N GLU A 156 5.59 7.39 14.84
CA GLU A 156 6.84 6.73 15.20
C GLU A 156 7.55 6.22 13.94
N ALA A 157 6.85 5.57 13.02
CA ALA A 157 7.45 4.93 11.85
C ALA A 157 7.76 5.89 10.68
N LYS A 158 7.25 7.13 10.71
CA LYS A 158 7.21 8.08 9.57
C LYS A 158 6.43 7.59 8.34
N PHE A 159 5.81 6.43 8.41
CA PHE A 159 4.94 5.93 7.35
C PHE A 159 3.75 5.14 7.86
N GLY A 160 2.69 5.08 7.07
CA GLY A 160 1.54 4.21 7.31
C GLY A 160 1.01 3.56 6.05
N ILE A 161 0.47 2.35 6.19
CA ILE A 161 -0.06 1.57 5.06
C ILE A 161 -1.49 1.15 5.35
N THR A 162 -2.38 1.51 4.42
CA THR A 162 -3.80 1.13 4.48
C THR A 162 -4.18 0.48 3.16
N ALA A 163 -4.76 -0.71 3.21
CA ALA A 163 -5.39 -1.31 2.05
C ALA A 163 -6.90 -1.51 2.25
N PHE A 164 -7.70 -1.05 1.30
CA PHE A 164 -9.14 -1.20 1.30
C PHE A 164 -9.54 -2.39 0.41
N ALA A 165 -10.01 -3.47 1.04
CA ALA A 165 -10.59 -4.60 0.33
C ALA A 165 -11.60 -5.34 1.19
N ALA A 166 -12.59 -5.95 0.53
CA ALA A 166 -13.52 -6.87 1.15
C ALA A 166 -12.75 -8.04 1.79
N VAL A 167 -12.82 -8.18 3.11
CA VAL A 167 -12.25 -9.34 3.80
C VAL A 167 -13.31 -10.45 3.72
N ASP A 168 -13.11 -11.42 2.84
CA ASP A 168 -13.80 -12.71 2.97
C ASP A 168 -12.89 -13.65 3.78
N ASP A 169 -13.48 -14.53 4.62
CA ASP A 169 -12.84 -15.43 5.61
C ASP A 169 -11.74 -16.40 5.08
N ARG A 170 -11.25 -16.22 3.84
CA ARG A 170 -10.22 -17.05 3.20
C ARG A 170 -8.80 -16.46 3.28
N MET A 171 -8.58 -15.48 4.15
CA MET A 171 -7.34 -14.69 4.22
C MET A 171 -6.19 -15.34 5.01
N ILE A 172 -6.35 -16.57 5.51
CA ILE A 172 -5.24 -17.35 6.03
C ILE A 172 -4.83 -18.35 4.93
N PRO A 173 -3.65 -18.20 4.31
CA PRO A 173 -3.13 -19.31 3.51
C PRO A 173 -2.93 -20.47 4.48
N ASP A 174 -3.71 -21.54 4.33
CA ASP A 174 -3.32 -22.82 4.89
C ASP A 174 -1.90 -23.09 4.35
N ALA A 175 -0.95 -23.31 5.25
CA ALA A 175 0.46 -23.54 4.95
C ALA A 175 0.73 -24.80 4.09
N ALA A 176 -0.31 -25.44 3.57
CA ALA A 176 -0.29 -26.57 2.68
C ALA A 176 -0.93 -26.18 1.33
N GLY A 177 -0.15 -25.64 0.40
CA GLY A 177 -0.70 -25.39 -0.94
C GLY A 177 0.13 -24.57 -1.93
N LEU A 178 1.46 -24.55 -1.82
CA LEU A 178 2.32 -24.14 -2.95
C LEU A 178 2.82 -25.33 -3.79
N GLU A 179 2.45 -26.55 -3.42
CA GLU A 179 2.74 -27.76 -4.20
C GLU A 179 1.45 -28.56 -4.42
N GLY A 180 1.13 -28.83 -5.69
CA GLY A 180 0.09 -29.78 -6.07
C GLY A 180 -1.34 -29.23 -6.04
N SER A 181 -1.69 -28.38 -7.01
CA SER A 181 -3.10 -28.21 -7.39
C SER A 181 -3.60 -29.48 -8.08
N GLU A 182 -3.84 -30.55 -7.30
CA GLU A 182 -4.68 -31.65 -7.77
C GLU A 182 -6.10 -31.11 -7.92
N GLN A 183 -6.57 -31.20 -9.16
CA GLN A 183 -7.85 -30.72 -9.63
C GLN A 183 -8.98 -31.42 -8.87
N ALA A 184 -9.59 -30.72 -7.91
CA ALA A 184 -10.97 -31.02 -7.55
C ALA A 184 -11.85 -30.78 -8.80
N PRO A 185 -12.86 -31.63 -9.06
CA PRO A 185 -13.56 -31.65 -10.33
C PRO A 185 -14.15 -30.27 -10.66
N GLN A 186 -13.75 -29.75 -11.82
CA GLN A 186 -14.37 -28.60 -12.47
C GLN A 186 -15.82 -28.96 -12.77
N ASP A 187 -16.74 -28.54 -11.91
CA ASP A 187 -18.15 -28.54 -12.25
C ASP A 187 -18.40 -27.39 -13.23
N GLY A 188 -18.80 -27.78 -14.44
CA GLY A 188 -18.89 -26.94 -15.62
C GLY A 188 -19.90 -25.80 -15.48
N GLY A 189 -19.44 -24.59 -15.78
CA GLY A 189 -20.27 -23.41 -15.85
C GLY A 189 -19.41 -22.15 -15.81
N LEU A 190 -18.80 -21.81 -16.95
CA LEU A 190 -18.13 -20.53 -17.17
C LEU A 190 -19.09 -19.37 -16.85
N ASP A 191 -18.97 -18.77 -15.67
CA ASP A 191 -19.24 -17.34 -15.45
C ASP A 191 -17.87 -16.68 -15.24
N ARG A 192 -17.15 -16.48 -16.35
CA ARG A 192 -15.94 -15.65 -16.45
C ARG A 192 -16.27 -14.15 -16.53
N ASP A 193 -17.49 -13.75 -16.17
CA ASP A 193 -18.03 -12.39 -16.33
C ASP A 193 -17.84 -11.47 -15.11
N GLY A 194 -17.07 -11.89 -14.10
CA GLY A 194 -16.84 -11.11 -12.88
C GLY A 194 -15.65 -10.13 -12.91
N ARG A 195 -14.72 -10.26 -13.88
CA ARG A 195 -13.58 -9.34 -14.01
C ARG A 195 -14.06 -8.12 -14.79
N SER A 196 -14.24 -7.00 -14.10
CA SER A 196 -14.71 -5.80 -14.79
C SER A 196 -13.54 -5.09 -15.46
N GLY A 197 -13.74 -4.70 -16.73
CA GLY A 197 -12.68 -4.20 -17.61
C GLY A 197 -11.94 -2.97 -17.07
N PRO A 198 -10.83 -2.57 -17.73
CA PRO A 198 -10.00 -1.47 -17.27
C PRO A 198 -10.81 -0.19 -17.14
N PHE A 199 -10.53 0.60 -16.11
CA PHE A 199 -11.22 1.87 -15.88
C PHE A 199 -10.21 3.00 -15.64
N TYR A 200 -10.64 4.19 -16.02
CA TYR A 200 -9.82 5.40 -15.89
C TYR A 200 -10.06 6.06 -14.54
N VAL A 201 -8.99 6.32 -13.82
CA VAL A 201 -9.02 6.99 -12.52
C VAL A 201 -8.40 8.37 -12.67
N ARG A 202 -9.05 9.38 -12.06
CA ARG A 202 -8.47 10.72 -11.91
C ARG A 202 -8.84 11.30 -10.54
N VAL A 203 -7.84 11.44 -9.69
CA VAL A 203 -7.96 11.95 -8.32
C VAL A 203 -7.14 13.23 -8.20
N LEU A 204 -7.73 14.26 -7.60
CA LEU A 204 -7.10 15.55 -7.34
C LEU A 204 -6.77 15.67 -5.85
N ALA A 205 -5.64 16.29 -5.53
CA ALA A 205 -5.41 16.89 -4.23
C ALA A 205 -6.23 18.19 -4.17
N ASP A 206 -7.09 18.35 -3.18
CA ASP A 206 -8.01 19.49 -3.10
C ASP A 206 -7.48 20.54 -2.12
N SER A 207 -7.23 20.11 -0.89
CA SER A 207 -6.66 20.93 0.18
C SER A 207 -5.99 20.05 1.23
N PHE A 208 -5.21 20.63 2.13
CA PHE A 208 -4.80 19.98 3.37
C PHE A 208 -5.01 20.88 4.59
N TYR A 209 -5.43 20.28 5.70
CA TYR A 209 -5.56 20.95 6.99
C TYR A 209 -4.44 20.53 7.94
N VAL A 210 -3.96 21.46 8.77
CA VAL A 210 -2.79 21.26 9.63
C VAL A 210 -3.21 21.16 11.10
N HIS A 211 -3.08 19.96 11.68
CA HIS A 211 -3.29 19.72 13.11
C HIS A 211 -2.05 20.04 13.94
N ARG A 212 -0.87 19.78 13.38
CA ARG A 212 0.46 20.06 13.93
C ARG A 212 1.37 20.43 12.77
N ALA A 213 2.03 21.59 12.85
CA ALA A 213 3.05 21.97 11.88
C ALA A 213 4.25 21.01 11.97
N VAL A 214 5.04 20.94 10.91
CA VAL A 214 6.37 20.32 10.97
C VAL A 214 7.32 21.25 11.74
N GLY A 215 8.51 20.79 12.16
CA GLY A 215 9.49 21.61 12.87
C GLY A 215 9.28 21.84 14.38
N ASP A 216 10.36 22.24 15.06
CA ASP A 216 10.40 22.50 16.51
C ASP A 216 9.48 23.66 16.90
N ALA A 217 8.89 23.59 18.11
CA ALA A 217 7.88 24.49 18.65
C ALA A 217 8.32 25.98 18.86
N GLY A 218 9.37 26.44 18.19
CA GLY A 218 10.03 27.74 18.31
C GLY A 218 10.12 28.53 17.00
N ALA A 219 8.97 28.94 16.44
CA ALA A 219 8.82 30.11 15.57
C ALA A 219 9.45 30.10 14.15
N SER A 220 10.00 28.99 13.64
CA SER A 220 10.24 28.88 12.18
C SER A 220 8.93 28.61 11.45
N ARG A 221 8.87 29.08 10.21
CA ARG A 221 7.71 29.03 9.32
C ARG A 221 8.05 28.02 8.24
N ASP A 222 7.76 26.75 8.50
CA ASP A 222 8.29 25.70 7.63
C ASP A 222 7.48 25.62 6.33
N GLU A 223 8.18 25.28 5.25
CA GLU A 223 7.63 25.11 3.91
C GLU A 223 7.24 23.64 3.72
N ILE A 224 6.02 23.38 3.23
CA ILE A 224 5.51 22.02 3.00
C ILE A 224 5.23 21.83 1.52
N PHE A 225 5.52 20.66 0.98
CA PHE A 225 4.97 20.23 -0.31
C PHE A 225 4.69 18.73 -0.31
N TRP A 226 3.99 18.28 -1.35
CA TRP A 226 3.47 16.93 -1.45
C TRP A 226 3.95 16.28 -2.73
N THR A 227 4.33 15.01 -2.64
CA THR A 227 4.61 14.18 -3.82
C THR A 227 3.75 12.93 -3.82
N ALA A 228 3.39 12.43 -5.00
CA ALA A 228 2.77 11.12 -5.11
C ALA A 228 3.17 10.37 -6.37
N ALA A 229 3.16 9.05 -6.24
CA ALA A 229 3.31 8.09 -7.34
C ALA A 229 2.25 6.99 -7.17
N GLY A 230 1.66 6.54 -8.27
CA GLY A 230 0.67 5.46 -8.24
C GLY A 230 0.96 4.36 -9.25
N GLY A 231 0.55 3.14 -8.92
CA GLY A 231 0.58 1.98 -9.81
C GLY A 231 -0.58 2.01 -10.80
N GLY A 232 -0.30 1.78 -12.09
CA GLY A 232 -1.27 1.74 -13.18
C GLY A 232 -0.60 1.80 -14.56
N SER A 233 -1.35 1.53 -15.63
CA SER A 233 -0.84 1.74 -17.00
C SER A 233 -0.90 3.24 -17.32
N GLY A 234 0.26 3.89 -17.20
CA GLY A 234 0.43 5.33 -17.30
C GLY A 234 0.98 5.89 -15.99
N THR A 235 2.27 6.22 -15.94
CA THR A 235 2.93 6.73 -14.74
C THR A 235 2.63 8.22 -14.58
N HIS A 236 1.72 8.57 -13.68
CA HIS A 236 1.53 9.96 -13.29
C HIS A 236 2.42 10.31 -12.11
N ARG A 237 3.15 11.42 -12.21
CA ARG A 237 3.94 12.00 -11.13
C ARG A 237 3.21 13.23 -10.62
N PHE A 238 3.11 13.33 -9.31
CA PHE A 238 2.59 14.52 -8.67
C PHE A 238 3.68 15.15 -7.81
N ARG A 239 3.88 16.46 -7.99
CA ARG A 239 4.58 17.34 -7.06
C ARG A 239 3.73 18.61 -6.94
N SER A 240 3.31 18.95 -5.73
CA SER A 240 2.58 20.19 -5.50
C SER A 240 3.49 21.41 -5.59
N GLU A 241 2.88 22.60 -5.57
CA GLU A 241 3.59 23.80 -5.16
C GLU A 241 4.07 23.69 -3.71
N GLU A 242 4.94 24.61 -3.33
CA GLU A 242 5.38 24.79 -1.97
C GLU A 242 4.38 25.67 -1.22
N PHE A 243 4.04 25.24 -0.01
CA PHE A 243 3.16 25.93 0.91
C PHE A 243 4.01 26.48 2.04
N GLY A 244 4.38 27.76 1.94
CA GLY A 244 5.16 28.43 2.97
C GLY A 244 4.35 28.92 4.16
N ALA A 245 5.03 29.02 5.30
CA ALA A 245 4.51 29.57 6.55
C ALA A 245 3.22 28.89 7.02
N VAL A 246 3.19 27.56 6.97
CA VAL A 246 2.02 26.78 7.37
C VAL A 246 1.98 26.65 8.89
N SER A 247 0.84 26.99 9.49
CA SER A 247 0.63 26.93 10.93
C SER A 247 -0.50 25.97 11.31
N LYS A 248 -0.48 25.49 12.56
CA LYS A 248 -1.61 24.75 13.13
C LYS A 248 -2.92 25.53 12.94
N GLY A 249 -3.93 24.85 12.41
CA GLY A 249 -5.23 25.43 12.11
C GLY A 249 -5.38 25.94 10.67
N ASP A 250 -4.29 26.02 9.90
CA ASP A 250 -4.35 26.41 8.49
C ASP A 250 -5.01 25.32 7.65
N THR A 251 -5.79 25.77 6.65
CA THR A 251 -6.14 24.96 5.47
C THR A 251 -5.50 25.60 4.25
N ARG A 252 -4.73 24.83 3.49
CA ARG A 252 -4.14 25.27 2.22
C ARG A 252 -4.78 24.50 1.06
N THR A 253 -5.05 25.21 -0.03
CA THR A 253 -5.69 24.66 -1.23
C THR A 253 -4.65 24.52 -2.32
N PHE A 254 -4.65 23.39 -3.03
CA PHE A 254 -3.75 23.16 -4.15
C PHE A 254 -4.16 23.99 -5.37
N SER A 255 -3.17 24.48 -6.09
CA SER A 255 -3.36 25.34 -7.26
C SER A 255 -4.07 24.60 -8.38
N ALA A 256 -5.05 25.28 -9.00
CA ALA A 256 -5.76 24.73 -10.15
C ALA A 256 -4.76 24.48 -11.29
N GLY A 257 -4.61 23.22 -11.70
CA GLY A 257 -3.63 22.81 -12.73
C GLY A 257 -2.37 22.13 -12.17
N ASN A 258 -2.07 22.29 -10.88
CA ASN A 258 -1.00 21.54 -10.19
C ASN A 258 -1.53 20.72 -9.02
N ASN A 259 -2.64 20.02 -9.25
CA ASN A 259 -3.36 19.31 -8.19
C ASN A 259 -3.81 17.92 -8.62
N ILE A 260 -3.36 17.42 -9.76
CA ILE A 260 -3.65 16.05 -10.18
C ILE A 260 -2.76 15.13 -9.37
N LEU A 261 -3.33 14.49 -8.35
CA LEU A 261 -2.61 13.56 -7.49
C LEU A 261 -2.34 12.24 -8.22
N PHE A 262 -3.33 11.75 -8.96
CA PHE A 262 -3.22 10.56 -9.79
C PHE A 262 -4.09 10.67 -11.03
N GLN A 263 -3.59 10.20 -12.16
CA GLN A 263 -4.37 9.96 -13.38
C GLN A 263 -3.81 8.75 -14.13
N GLY A 264 -4.68 7.85 -14.58
CA GLY A 264 -4.22 6.68 -15.32
C GLY A 264 -5.30 5.62 -15.52
N TRP A 265 -4.98 4.66 -16.36
CA TRP A 265 -5.77 3.45 -16.53
C TRP A 265 -5.34 2.40 -15.51
N THR A 266 -6.31 1.76 -14.88
CA THR A 266 -6.09 0.60 -14.01
C THR A 266 -6.46 -0.65 -14.81
N SER A 267 -5.51 -1.59 -14.94
CA SER A 267 -5.69 -2.84 -15.69
C SER A 267 -6.25 -3.98 -14.82
N GLY A 268 -6.24 -3.81 -13.50
CA GLY A 268 -6.85 -4.69 -12.51
C GLY A 268 -7.78 -3.87 -11.62
N ASP A 269 -8.59 -4.53 -10.80
CA ASP A 269 -9.58 -3.92 -9.91
C ASP A 269 -8.96 -3.13 -8.74
N TYR A 270 -7.81 -2.49 -8.96
CA TYR A 270 -6.94 -1.98 -7.92
C TYR A 270 -6.12 -0.75 -8.34
N LEU A 271 -5.92 0.16 -7.37
CA LEU A 271 -4.98 1.27 -7.44
C LEU A 271 -4.18 1.35 -6.12
N GLY A 272 -2.85 1.24 -6.22
CA GLY A 272 -1.94 1.60 -5.13
C GLY A 272 -1.38 3.01 -5.36
N VAL A 273 -1.46 3.88 -4.36
CA VAL A 273 -0.85 5.22 -4.40
C VAL A 273 0.07 5.39 -3.20
N ASN A 274 1.31 5.78 -3.45
CA ASN A 274 2.25 6.24 -2.45
C ASN A 274 2.27 7.77 -2.45
N ILE A 275 2.11 8.37 -1.27
CA ILE A 275 2.05 9.82 -1.08
C ILE A 275 3.03 10.18 0.03
N VAL A 276 3.80 11.24 -0.16
CA VAL A 276 4.75 11.74 0.83
C VAL A 276 4.50 13.23 1.06
N CYS A 277 4.34 13.58 2.33
CA CYS A 277 4.36 14.96 2.82
C CYS A 277 5.77 15.28 3.27
N TRP A 278 6.29 16.40 2.78
CA TRP A 278 7.66 16.84 3.01
C TRP A 278 7.68 18.14 3.79
N GLU A 279 8.63 18.25 4.73
CA GLU A 279 9.16 19.53 5.17
C GLU A 279 10.16 20.02 4.13
N LYS A 280 10.48 21.30 4.13
CA LYS A 280 11.53 21.85 3.28
C LYS A 280 12.41 22.73 4.14
N ASP A 281 13.51 22.13 4.58
CA ASP A 281 14.67 22.85 5.12
C ASP A 281 15.79 22.92 4.07
N ASP A 282 15.88 21.92 3.18
CA ASP A 282 16.78 21.87 2.02
C ASP A 282 16.02 21.70 0.69
N GLU A 283 16.63 22.10 -0.43
CA GLU A 283 16.04 21.86 -1.75
C GLU A 283 15.91 20.36 -2.03
N ILE A 284 14.68 19.88 -2.25
CA ILE A 284 14.48 18.55 -2.85
C ILE A 284 15.18 18.51 -4.20
N THR A 285 16.23 17.71 -4.24
CA THR A 285 16.99 17.49 -5.44
C THR A 285 16.23 16.52 -6.37
N PRO A 286 16.38 16.64 -7.71
CA PRO A 286 15.87 15.67 -8.68
C PRO A 286 16.21 14.21 -8.37
N TRP A 287 17.26 14.02 -7.57
CA TRP A 287 17.68 12.77 -6.94
C TRP A 287 16.53 12.10 -6.15
N THR A 288 15.84 12.82 -5.26
CA THR A 288 14.81 12.23 -4.37
C THR A 288 13.61 11.74 -5.15
N GLU A 289 13.20 12.50 -6.16
CA GLU A 289 12.12 12.11 -7.07
C GLU A 289 12.51 10.90 -7.91
N ALA A 290 13.77 10.81 -8.33
CA ALA A 290 14.29 9.66 -9.06
C ALA A 290 14.29 8.38 -8.19
N LEU A 291 14.77 8.45 -6.94
CA LEU A 291 14.73 7.31 -6.03
C LEU A 291 13.30 6.86 -5.72
N ASN A 292 12.42 7.79 -5.34
CA ASN A 292 11.02 7.48 -5.04
C ASN A 292 10.35 6.80 -6.24
N LYS A 293 10.56 7.33 -7.45
CA LYS A 293 10.07 6.71 -8.69
C LYS A 293 10.64 5.30 -8.86
N ALA A 294 11.94 5.13 -8.73
CA ALA A 294 12.60 3.85 -8.99
C ALA A 294 12.13 2.76 -8.02
N LEU A 295 11.93 3.09 -6.74
CA LEU A 295 11.38 2.16 -5.74
C LEU A 295 9.90 1.83 -6.00
N ASN A 296 9.09 2.79 -6.45
CA ASN A 296 7.72 2.51 -6.88
C ASN A 296 7.68 1.62 -8.15
N ASP A 297 8.59 1.82 -9.10
CA ASP A 297 8.72 0.96 -10.28
C ASP A 297 9.18 -0.45 -9.91
N ALA A 298 10.07 -0.58 -8.93
CA ALA A 298 10.46 -1.86 -8.35
C ALA A 298 9.27 -2.55 -7.67
N MET A 299 8.48 -1.83 -6.87
CA MET A 299 7.23 -2.33 -6.28
C MET A 299 6.27 -2.83 -7.36
N ASN A 300 6.04 -2.05 -8.42
CA ASN A 300 5.16 -2.45 -9.53
C ASN A 300 5.69 -3.68 -10.28
N THR A 301 7.00 -3.85 -10.35
CA THR A 301 7.62 -5.04 -10.95
C THR A 301 7.46 -6.26 -10.05
N LEU A 302 7.68 -6.12 -8.73
CA LEU A 302 7.42 -7.18 -7.75
C LEU A 302 5.95 -7.58 -7.75
N ASN A 303 5.02 -6.61 -7.80
CA ASN A 303 3.59 -6.88 -7.86
C ASN A 303 3.22 -7.76 -9.06
N ARG A 304 3.75 -7.42 -10.25
CA ARG A 304 3.52 -8.22 -11.47
C ARG A 304 4.17 -9.60 -11.41
N THR A 305 5.42 -9.68 -10.97
CA THR A 305 6.18 -10.95 -10.94
C THR A 305 5.67 -11.92 -9.87
N LEU A 306 5.16 -11.40 -8.76
CA LEU A 306 4.52 -12.20 -7.69
C LEU A 306 3.02 -12.40 -7.93
N ALA A 307 2.46 -11.90 -9.04
CA ALA A 307 1.04 -11.95 -9.38
C ALA A 307 0.11 -11.38 -8.29
N LEU A 308 0.52 -10.27 -7.65
CA LEU A 308 -0.23 -9.59 -6.59
C LEU A 308 -1.44 -8.81 -7.09
N ASP A 309 -1.63 -8.74 -8.41
CA ASP A 309 -2.65 -7.91 -9.06
C ASP A 309 -4.09 -8.49 -8.91
N ASP A 310 -4.27 -9.65 -8.27
CA ASP A 310 -5.57 -10.30 -8.02
C ASP A 310 -6.02 -10.14 -6.54
N PHE A 311 -6.53 -8.95 -6.20
CA PHE A 311 -7.08 -8.61 -4.88
C PHE A 311 -8.29 -9.48 -4.46
N VAL A 312 -8.92 -10.20 -5.39
CA VAL A 312 -10.13 -11.00 -5.14
C VAL A 312 -9.80 -12.40 -4.60
N THR A 313 -8.55 -12.87 -4.74
CA THR A 313 -8.15 -14.24 -4.41
C THR A 313 -7.27 -14.38 -3.15
N GLY A 314 -7.09 -13.31 -2.36
CA GLY A 314 -6.40 -13.40 -1.05
C GLY A 314 -4.93 -12.97 -1.04
N VAL A 315 -4.46 -12.28 -2.08
CA VAL A 315 -3.06 -11.82 -2.19
C VAL A 315 -2.82 -10.45 -1.51
N LEU A 316 -3.82 -9.94 -0.78
CA LEU A 316 -3.76 -8.61 -0.19
C LEU A 316 -2.75 -8.45 0.94
N PRO A 317 -2.66 -9.35 1.94
CA PRO A 317 -1.62 -9.26 2.95
C PRO A 317 -0.23 -9.22 2.31
N LEU A 318 -0.05 -9.92 1.19
CA LEU A 318 1.20 -9.91 0.44
C LEU A 318 1.47 -8.55 -0.26
N TRP A 319 0.48 -7.92 -0.89
CA TRP A 319 0.65 -6.56 -1.42
C TRP A 319 1.05 -5.57 -0.33
N VAL A 320 0.36 -5.61 0.82
CA VAL A 320 0.67 -4.77 1.98
C VAL A 320 2.09 -5.03 2.47
N THR A 321 2.50 -6.30 2.52
CA THR A 321 3.85 -6.72 2.92
C THR A 321 4.93 -6.15 2.02
N ILE A 322 4.75 -6.22 0.70
CA ILE A 322 5.70 -5.61 -0.24
C ILE A 322 5.71 -4.08 -0.07
N ALA A 323 4.56 -3.45 0.14
CA ALA A 323 4.48 -2.02 0.42
C ALA A 323 5.21 -1.64 1.72
N VAL A 324 5.14 -2.46 2.78
CA VAL A 324 5.92 -2.29 4.03
C VAL A 324 7.41 -2.35 3.74
N GLN A 325 7.86 -3.38 3.00
CA GLN A 325 9.28 -3.55 2.71
C GLN A 325 9.85 -2.39 1.87
N VAL A 326 9.08 -1.89 0.90
CA VAL A 326 9.46 -0.74 0.08
C VAL A 326 9.47 0.55 0.91
N ALA A 327 8.48 0.74 1.80
CA ALA A 327 8.44 1.88 2.70
C ALA A 327 9.63 1.90 3.67
N ASN A 328 9.93 0.77 4.31
CA ASN A 328 11.09 0.62 5.19
C ASN A 328 12.39 0.95 4.46
N MET A 329 12.56 0.45 3.24
CA MET A 329 13.73 0.73 2.42
C MET A 329 13.81 2.22 2.05
N PHE A 330 12.71 2.84 1.61
CA PHE A 330 12.67 4.25 1.27
C PHE A 330 13.02 5.13 2.48
N ILE A 331 12.35 4.93 3.62
CA ILE A 331 12.62 5.69 4.84
C ILE A 331 14.06 5.48 5.31
N SER A 332 14.57 4.24 5.29
CA SER A 332 15.95 3.96 5.70
C SER A 332 16.97 4.67 4.81
N VAL A 333 16.77 4.65 3.50
CA VAL A 333 17.66 5.34 2.56
C VAL A 333 17.60 6.85 2.75
N MET A 334 16.39 7.41 2.84
CA MET A 334 16.19 8.84 2.95
C MET A 334 16.69 9.43 4.27
N ILE A 335 16.28 8.84 5.40
CA ILE A 335 16.62 9.35 6.73
C ILE A 335 18.07 9.01 7.08
N HIS A 336 18.49 7.75 6.93
CA HIS A 336 19.76 7.33 7.50
C HIS A 336 20.94 7.52 6.55
N PHE A 337 20.76 7.33 5.24
CA PHE A 337 21.91 7.40 4.34
C PHE A 337 22.11 8.81 3.82
N LEU A 338 21.04 9.47 3.39
CA LEU A 338 21.16 10.79 2.78
C LEU A 338 21.08 11.94 3.77
N ASN A 339 20.62 11.68 5.01
CA ASN A 339 20.38 12.70 6.02
C ASN A 339 19.46 13.81 5.49
N MET A 340 18.45 13.43 4.71
CA MET A 340 17.39 14.34 4.30
C MET A 340 16.31 14.26 5.38
N SER A 341 16.37 15.18 6.35
CA SER A 341 15.42 15.29 7.47
C SER A 341 14.00 15.70 7.06
N ASP A 342 13.70 15.73 5.77
CA ASP A 342 12.58 16.48 5.23
C ASP A 342 11.34 15.61 4.95
N ILE A 343 11.32 14.35 5.40
CA ILE A 343 10.10 13.53 5.35
C ILE A 343 9.26 13.79 6.59
N SER A 344 8.18 14.55 6.41
CA SER A 344 7.17 14.67 7.46
C SER A 344 6.48 13.32 7.67
N CYS A 345 5.89 12.76 6.61
CA CYS A 345 5.18 11.47 6.67
C CYS A 345 4.96 10.88 5.27
N GLN A 346 5.14 9.57 5.14
CA GLN A 346 4.72 8.77 3.98
C GLN A 346 3.39 8.05 4.26
N ARG A 347 2.54 7.89 3.25
CA ARG A 347 1.32 7.07 3.34
C ARG A 347 1.12 6.29 2.05
N THR A 348 1.06 4.97 2.15
CA THR A 348 0.74 4.10 1.01
C THR A 348 -0.70 3.60 1.15
N ILE A 349 -1.50 3.80 0.11
CA ILE A 349 -2.93 3.52 0.10
C ILE A 349 -3.26 2.58 -1.04
N GLY A 350 -3.78 1.41 -0.70
CA GLY A 350 -4.36 0.49 -1.66
C GLY A 350 -5.87 0.61 -1.72
N MET A 351 -6.43 0.79 -2.92
CA MET A 351 -7.87 0.88 -3.13
C MET A 351 -8.33 -0.10 -4.19
N GLY A 352 -9.20 -1.03 -3.80
CA GLY A 352 -9.93 -1.87 -4.75
C GLY A 352 -11.02 -1.10 -5.51
N ARG A 353 -11.61 -1.73 -6.53
CA ARG A 353 -12.69 -1.15 -7.36
C ARG A 353 -13.86 -0.62 -6.53
N TYR A 354 -14.23 -1.31 -5.46
CA TYR A 354 -15.33 -0.87 -4.58
C TYR A 354 -15.02 0.49 -3.93
N GLU A 355 -13.82 0.65 -3.36
CA GLU A 355 -13.42 1.90 -2.70
C GLU A 355 -13.30 3.05 -3.73
N LEU A 356 -12.77 2.76 -4.92
CA LEU A 356 -12.70 3.74 -6.02
C LEU A 356 -14.09 4.11 -6.55
N ALA A 357 -15.01 3.14 -6.62
CA ALA A 357 -16.41 3.39 -6.96
C ALA A 357 -17.08 4.29 -5.94
N MET A 358 -16.90 4.02 -4.63
CA MET A 358 -17.38 4.87 -3.55
C MET A 358 -16.82 6.29 -3.66
N LEU A 359 -15.51 6.46 -3.86
CA LEU A 359 -14.89 7.77 -4.07
C LEU A 359 -15.45 8.47 -5.31
N SER A 360 -15.73 7.74 -6.38
CA SER A 360 -16.29 8.30 -7.62
C SER A 360 -17.75 8.78 -7.49
N GLN A 361 -18.51 8.23 -6.53
CA GLN A 361 -19.87 8.67 -6.23
C GLN A 361 -19.90 9.78 -5.17
N GLY A 362 -19.14 9.62 -4.08
CA GLY A 362 -19.08 10.55 -2.95
C GLY A 362 -18.28 11.82 -3.24
N GLY A 363 -17.41 11.78 -4.26
CA GLY A 363 -16.70 12.94 -4.78
C GLY A 363 -15.47 13.34 -3.97
N THR A 364 -15.40 13.12 -2.66
CA THR A 364 -14.23 13.49 -1.83
C THR A 364 -13.91 12.47 -0.74
N ALA A 365 -12.63 12.39 -0.35
CA ALA A 365 -12.16 11.65 0.82
C ALA A 365 -11.09 12.47 1.57
N THR A 366 -10.81 12.10 2.82
CA THR A 366 -9.74 12.71 3.62
C THR A 366 -8.80 11.63 4.12
N TRP A 367 -7.50 11.86 3.96
CA TRP A 367 -6.43 10.94 4.33
C TRP A 367 -5.50 11.62 5.32
N LYS A 368 -5.24 10.96 6.45
CA LYS A 368 -4.40 11.49 7.52
C LYS A 368 -2.93 11.11 7.31
N PHE A 369 -2.06 12.05 7.61
CA PHE A 369 -0.61 11.94 7.61
C PHE A 369 -0.11 12.44 8.96
N ASP A 370 0.34 11.56 9.83
CA ASP A 370 0.84 11.91 11.17
C ASP A 370 2.28 11.40 11.29
N GLY A 371 3.23 12.31 11.16
CA GLY A 371 4.67 12.09 11.24
C GLY A 371 5.32 13.23 12.02
N ASP A 372 6.30 13.97 11.49
CA ASP A 372 6.74 15.20 12.18
C ASP A 372 5.58 16.21 12.31
N GLY A 373 4.91 16.49 11.20
CA GLY A 373 3.63 17.21 11.17
C GLY A 373 2.43 16.27 11.19
N HIS A 374 1.25 16.83 11.46
CA HIS A 374 -0.02 16.10 11.36
C HIS A 374 -0.97 16.86 10.44
N HIS A 375 -1.32 16.22 9.33
CA HIS A 375 -2.08 16.80 8.24
C HIS A 375 -3.25 15.93 7.80
N ASP A 376 -4.36 16.57 7.43
CA ASP A 376 -5.49 15.94 6.77
C ASP A 376 -5.48 16.34 5.29
N LEU A 377 -5.05 15.45 4.41
CA LEU A 377 -5.10 15.66 2.96
C LEU A 377 -6.50 15.34 2.42
N ARG A 378 -7.21 16.35 1.96
CA ARG A 378 -8.48 16.20 1.26
C ARG A 378 -8.22 15.92 -0.22
N VAL A 379 -8.80 14.83 -0.72
CA VAL A 379 -8.75 14.44 -2.12
C VAL A 379 -10.14 14.47 -2.75
N ARG A 380 -10.18 14.70 -4.06
CA ARG A 380 -11.42 14.83 -4.82
C ARG A 380 -11.37 14.01 -6.10
N TRP A 381 -12.44 13.28 -6.37
CA TRP A 381 -12.64 12.58 -7.63
C TRP A 381 -12.93 13.57 -8.76
N SER A 382 -12.28 13.36 -9.91
CA SER A 382 -12.55 14.15 -11.14
C SER A 382 -12.61 13.29 -12.41
N GLY A 383 -12.54 11.97 -12.26
CA GLY A 383 -12.66 11.01 -13.36
C GLY A 383 -14.11 10.65 -13.69
N PRO A 384 -14.32 9.79 -14.69
CA PRO A 384 -15.62 9.15 -14.92
C PRO A 384 -16.11 8.40 -13.68
N LYS A 385 -17.42 8.26 -13.49
CA LYS A 385 -17.96 7.40 -12.45
C LYS A 385 -17.54 5.95 -12.72
N ILE A 386 -17.02 5.26 -11.70
CA ILE A 386 -16.69 3.84 -11.82
C ILE A 386 -17.97 3.05 -11.58
N PRO A 387 -18.37 2.17 -12.52
CA PRO A 387 -19.46 1.24 -12.27
C PRO A 387 -18.99 0.22 -11.23
N PHE A 388 -19.83 -0.01 -10.23
CA PHE A 388 -19.70 -1.16 -9.34
C PHE A 388 -19.72 -2.46 -10.16
N ALA A 389 -19.00 -3.49 -9.70
CA ALA A 389 -19.05 -4.80 -10.33
C ALA A 389 -20.49 -5.35 -10.27
N GLU A 390 -21.02 -5.79 -11.41
CA GLU A 390 -22.33 -6.44 -11.46
C GLU A 390 -22.18 -7.94 -11.18
N GLY A 391 -22.99 -8.45 -10.26
CA GLY A 391 -23.04 -9.87 -9.94
C GLY A 391 -24.46 -10.37 -9.80
N PHE A 392 -24.62 -11.69 -9.80
CA PHE A 392 -25.89 -12.32 -9.42
C PHE A 392 -25.90 -12.60 -7.92
N LEU A 393 -27.03 -12.36 -7.27
CA LEU A 393 -27.25 -12.89 -5.93
C LEU A 393 -27.19 -14.42 -5.97
N ARG A 394 -26.59 -15.02 -4.94
CA ARG A 394 -26.57 -16.47 -4.74
C ARG A 394 -27.10 -16.78 -3.35
N ALA A 395 -27.88 -17.85 -3.24
CA ALA A 395 -28.40 -18.32 -1.96
C ALA A 395 -27.97 -19.77 -1.74
N SER A 396 -27.52 -20.07 -0.53
CA SER A 396 -27.36 -21.45 -0.04
C SER A 396 -28.40 -21.67 1.05
N ILE A 397 -29.06 -22.82 1.02
CA ILE A 397 -30.08 -23.20 1.99
C ILE A 397 -29.52 -24.35 2.83
N ARG A 398 -29.68 -24.27 4.14
CA ARG A 398 -29.33 -25.36 5.05
C ARG A 398 -30.53 -26.28 5.24
N THR A 399 -30.40 -27.55 4.85
CA THR A 399 -31.43 -28.58 5.07
C THR A 399 -30.87 -29.66 6.00
N GLY A 400 -31.45 -29.81 7.19
CA GLY A 400 -30.89 -30.68 8.23
C GLY A 400 -29.54 -30.15 8.72
N THR A 401 -28.49 -30.96 8.61
CA THR A 401 -27.16 -30.60 9.11
C THR A 401 -26.24 -29.94 8.06
N ALA A 402 -26.52 -30.07 6.76
CA ALA A 402 -25.64 -29.63 5.67
C ALA A 402 -26.18 -28.42 4.89
N TRP A 403 -25.27 -27.59 4.39
CA TRP A 403 -25.55 -26.51 3.44
C TRP A 403 -25.60 -27.06 2.01
N GLN A 404 -26.57 -26.60 1.23
CA GLN A 404 -26.64 -26.90 -0.19
C GLN A 404 -25.62 -26.04 -0.98
N PRO A 405 -25.16 -26.49 -2.16
CA PRO A 405 -24.37 -25.64 -3.05
C PRO A 405 -25.08 -24.30 -3.34
N PRO A 406 -24.38 -23.15 -3.36
CA PRO A 406 -25.01 -21.86 -3.65
C PRO A 406 -25.68 -21.83 -5.03
N ALA A 407 -27.00 -21.63 -5.04
CA ALA A 407 -27.79 -21.49 -6.26
C ALA A 407 -27.82 -20.02 -6.73
N LYS A 408 -27.64 -19.82 -8.03
CA LYS A 408 -27.74 -18.50 -8.69
C LYS A 408 -29.20 -18.04 -8.71
N LEU A 409 -29.46 -16.87 -8.15
CA LEU A 409 -30.77 -16.20 -8.24
C LEU A 409 -30.82 -15.35 -9.52
N PRO A 410 -32.01 -15.08 -10.09
CA PRO A 410 -32.15 -14.27 -11.30
C PRO A 410 -31.99 -12.75 -11.04
N PHE A 411 -31.43 -12.37 -9.88
CA PHE A 411 -31.31 -10.98 -9.46
C PHE A 411 -29.87 -10.50 -9.62
N ARG A 412 -29.67 -9.56 -10.55
CA ARG A 412 -28.40 -8.85 -10.66
C ARG A 412 -28.32 -7.71 -9.66
N THR A 413 -27.14 -7.48 -9.11
CA THR A 413 -26.88 -6.39 -8.17
C THR A 413 -25.47 -5.83 -8.31
N ILE A 414 -25.29 -4.61 -7.79
CA ILE A 414 -24.01 -3.92 -7.64
C ILE A 414 -23.57 -3.79 -6.16
N THR A 415 -24.31 -4.40 -5.22
CA THR A 415 -24.08 -4.29 -3.77
C THR A 415 -24.21 -5.64 -3.08
N THR A 416 -23.55 -5.82 -1.94
CA THR A 416 -23.90 -6.90 -1.01
C THR A 416 -25.36 -6.72 -0.55
N PRO A 417 -26.21 -7.76 -0.60
CA PRO A 417 -27.60 -7.62 -0.19
C PRO A 417 -27.70 -7.42 1.33
N ALA A 418 -28.62 -6.56 1.77
CA ALA A 418 -29.02 -6.49 3.17
C ALA A 418 -30.13 -7.52 3.42
N LEU A 419 -30.03 -8.27 4.53
CA LEU A 419 -30.93 -9.36 4.86
C LEU A 419 -31.66 -9.09 6.17
N ALA A 420 -32.95 -9.44 6.25
CA ALA A 420 -33.74 -9.38 7.49
C ALA A 420 -34.79 -10.50 7.52
N VAL A 421 -35.07 -11.04 8.71
CA VAL A 421 -36.16 -12.02 8.88
C VAL A 421 -37.37 -11.34 9.51
N HIS A 422 -38.54 -11.49 8.89
CA HIS A 422 -39.80 -10.98 9.41
C HIS A 422 -40.96 -11.88 8.97
N GLY A 423 -41.82 -12.31 9.90
CA GLY A 423 -43.02 -13.10 9.60
C GLY A 423 -42.74 -14.35 8.75
N ASP A 424 -41.91 -15.26 9.28
CA ASP A 424 -41.49 -16.53 8.64
C ASP A 424 -40.86 -16.39 7.22
N ARG A 425 -40.39 -15.18 6.89
CA ARG A 425 -39.77 -14.86 5.60
C ARG A 425 -38.41 -14.21 5.79
N LEU A 426 -37.49 -14.55 4.89
CA LEU A 426 -36.21 -13.86 4.73
C LEU A 426 -36.36 -12.80 3.64
N HIS A 427 -36.19 -11.54 3.98
CA HIS A 427 -36.19 -10.41 3.05
C HIS A 427 -34.76 -10.07 2.65
N ALA A 428 -34.57 -9.74 1.37
CA ALA A 428 -33.31 -9.25 0.84
C ALA A 428 -33.52 -7.92 0.12
N LEU A 429 -32.70 -6.92 0.42
CA LEU A 429 -32.63 -5.64 -0.27
C LEU A 429 -31.30 -5.51 -1.00
N PHE A 430 -31.30 -4.95 -2.21
CA PHE A 430 -30.11 -4.80 -3.04
C PHE A 430 -30.28 -3.71 -4.09
N LEU A 431 -29.19 -3.16 -4.65
CA LEU A 431 -29.29 -2.16 -5.72
C LEU A 431 -29.32 -2.83 -7.11
N ARG A 432 -30.27 -2.42 -7.96
CA ARG A 432 -30.32 -2.83 -9.37
C ARG A 432 -29.23 -2.12 -10.18
N PRO A 433 -28.45 -2.82 -11.02
CA PRO A 433 -27.34 -2.20 -11.74
C PRO A 433 -27.72 -1.04 -12.68
N SER A 434 -28.85 -1.16 -13.38
CA SER A 434 -29.23 -0.23 -14.45
C SER A 434 -29.51 1.19 -13.98
N ASP A 435 -30.08 1.36 -12.79
CA ASP A 435 -30.61 2.64 -12.31
C ASP A 435 -30.42 2.86 -10.79
N GLN A 436 -29.71 1.96 -10.11
CA GLN A 436 -29.39 2.03 -8.68
C GLN A 436 -30.63 2.14 -7.79
N VAL A 437 -31.78 1.68 -8.26
CA VAL A 437 -33.00 1.59 -7.45
C VAL A 437 -32.83 0.48 -6.42
N VAL A 438 -33.22 0.77 -5.18
CA VAL A 438 -33.30 -0.23 -4.11
C VAL A 438 -34.40 -1.21 -4.49
N MET A 439 -34.00 -2.46 -4.72
CA MET A 439 -34.88 -3.59 -4.96
C MET A 439 -35.05 -4.37 -3.66
N TRP A 440 -36.19 -5.04 -3.51
CA TRP A 440 -36.41 -6.00 -2.46
C TRP A 440 -37.04 -7.28 -3.01
N THR A 441 -36.74 -8.40 -2.36
CA THR A 441 -37.33 -9.73 -2.61
C THR A 441 -37.48 -10.45 -1.28
N SER A 442 -38.28 -11.51 -1.22
CA SER A 442 -38.45 -12.33 -0.02
C SER A 442 -38.45 -13.82 -0.35
N MET A 443 -37.85 -14.61 0.52
CA MET A 443 -37.89 -16.06 0.51
C MET A 443 -38.88 -16.55 1.56
N ASP A 444 -39.81 -17.41 1.16
CA ASP A 444 -40.72 -18.07 2.09
C ASP A 444 -40.10 -19.32 2.75
N SER A 445 -40.86 -19.96 3.64
CA SER A 445 -40.43 -21.16 4.36
C SER A 445 -40.20 -22.39 3.45
N SER A 446 -40.64 -22.35 2.19
CA SER A 446 -40.35 -23.40 1.20
C SER A 446 -39.00 -23.20 0.50
N GLY A 447 -38.32 -22.08 0.76
CA GLY A 447 -37.09 -21.70 0.04
C GLY A 447 -37.36 -21.00 -1.29
N THR A 448 -38.61 -20.64 -1.58
CA THR A 448 -38.99 -19.99 -2.85
C THR A 448 -38.84 -18.47 -2.73
N TRP A 449 -38.07 -17.88 -3.65
CA TRP A 449 -37.88 -16.42 -3.73
C TRP A 449 -38.99 -15.76 -4.56
N SER A 450 -39.52 -14.64 -4.07
CA SER A 450 -40.43 -13.77 -4.83
C SER A 450 -39.68 -13.03 -5.95
N PRO A 451 -40.38 -12.54 -6.99
CA PRO A 451 -39.81 -11.55 -7.90
C PRO A 451 -39.21 -10.36 -7.14
N ALA A 452 -38.18 -9.75 -7.70
CA ALA A 452 -37.60 -8.54 -7.14
C ALA A 452 -38.40 -7.32 -7.57
N GLU A 453 -38.80 -6.51 -6.60
CA GLU A 453 -39.61 -5.31 -6.80
C GLU A 453 -38.87 -4.07 -6.31
N PRO A 454 -39.04 -2.90 -6.93
CA PRO A 454 -38.47 -1.68 -6.40
C PRO A 454 -39.13 -1.35 -5.05
N LEU A 455 -38.30 -1.05 -4.05
CA LEU A 455 -38.77 -0.51 -2.78
C LEU A 455 -39.24 0.93 -3.05
N GLY A 456 -40.55 1.16 -3.08
CA GLY A 456 -41.11 2.47 -3.38
C GLY A 456 -40.64 3.53 -2.37
N GLY A 457 -40.15 4.69 -2.85
CA GLY A 457 -40.05 5.90 -2.01
C GLY A 457 -38.75 6.72 -2.06
N THR A 458 -37.58 6.19 -2.41
CA THR A 458 -36.34 6.99 -2.34
C THR A 458 -35.25 6.48 -3.27
N ARG A 459 -34.68 7.37 -4.10
CA ARG A 459 -33.37 7.16 -4.73
C ARG A 459 -32.31 7.18 -3.63
N ALA A 460 -31.57 6.10 -3.44
CA ALA A 460 -30.36 6.12 -2.62
C ALA A 460 -29.31 6.98 -3.35
N GLY A 461 -29.03 8.19 -2.86
CA GLY A 461 -27.99 9.05 -3.45
C GLY A 461 -28.20 10.57 -3.38
N THR A 462 -29.18 11.07 -2.63
CA THR A 462 -29.24 12.52 -2.34
C THR A 462 -28.96 12.70 -0.84
N PRO A 463 -27.91 13.44 -0.42
CA PRO A 463 -27.77 13.80 0.98
C PRO A 463 -29.00 14.63 1.40
N PRO A 464 -29.44 14.55 2.67
CA PRO A 464 -30.46 15.47 3.16
C PRO A 464 -29.94 16.92 3.09
N PRO A 465 -30.84 17.91 2.94
CA PRO A 465 -30.47 19.32 2.77
C PRO A 465 -29.62 19.88 3.92
#